data_AF-A0A1I1UF77-F1
#
_entry.id   AF-A0A1I1UF77-F1
#
_cell.length_a   1.000
_cell.length_b   1.000
_cell.length_c   1.000
_cell.angle_alpha   90.00
_cell.angle_beta   90.00
_cell.angle_gamma   90.00
#
_symmetry.space_group_name_H-M   'P 1'
#
loop_
_entity.id
_entity.type
_entity.pdbx_description
1 polymer ?
#
loop_
_entity_poly.entity_id
_entity_poly.type
_entity_poly.pdbx_seq_one_letter_code
_entity_poly.pdbx_strand_id
1 'polypeptide(L)'
;MSFDRLLASFEKIGDDPDRIQQFRKIAIALAISGNLDTPSTTMPPEKILEALEKVKANLIKKGELPKQKKFDALTDEDFPESFSGVSRFARLGSLARIEKGQTGIQQAQPGTFPLVVTAAERGTCDHFDFDGAAAIVPLVSSTGHGNASLNRLHYQEGKFALGTILVAIFPHDPSLISARFIFEYLSAFKDELLVARMTGTANVTLSVGRVAEVPVPLVCPEVQAKVDELMALCDRLEEARTAREGVRYKLTAASLARLTAPENAQAQTGESKRTGNGSPSGPARLKDADFHSHARFALEFLPALTTRPDQIKPLRQTILNLAVRGKLVEQDACDEAPSLALSRIAAERDELVRNKIIRREKPLAGVDPTELPFEIPKGWNWARVGDLSLFTQYGTSEKSHPVDKGVPVLAMGNIQDGRVIWGNDKKIPATSKELPNLFLKTFDLLYNRTNSAELVGKTGLYLGEDDCRTFASYLIRIRLSSQSTSPYYLNLAMNAPVFRDTQIVPLIKKQTGQANVNGTALKNMLVPLPPLAEQHRIVAKVDALMALCDRLEASLATADTTRQRLLTALLHEALEPAAELEIA
;
A
#
# COMPACT_ATOMS: atom_id res chain seq x y z
N MET A 1 6.90 11.36 37.31
CA MET A 1 7.57 10.14 36.77
C MET A 1 8.98 10.58 36.42
N SER A 2 10.03 9.95 36.96
CA SER A 2 11.40 10.46 36.71
C SER A 2 11.81 10.32 35.25
N PHE A 3 12.66 11.23 34.76
CA PHE A 3 13.19 11.17 33.39
C PHE A 3 13.88 9.82 33.10
N ASP A 4 14.58 9.29 34.10
CA ASP A 4 15.26 7.99 34.02
C ASP A 4 14.28 6.81 33.86
N ARG A 5 13.07 6.90 34.44
CA ARG A 5 12.02 5.87 34.25
C ARG A 5 11.39 5.93 32.86
N LEU A 6 11.27 7.12 32.26
CA LEU A 6 10.84 7.30 30.88
C LEU A 6 11.88 6.72 29.91
N LEU A 7 13.17 6.98 30.16
CA LEU A 7 14.27 6.46 29.36
C LEU A 7 14.35 4.92 29.45
N ALA A 8 14.18 4.35 30.65
CA ALA A 8 14.13 2.89 30.82
C ALA A 8 12.90 2.25 30.16
N SER A 9 11.77 2.98 30.08
CA SER A 9 10.59 2.55 29.35
C SER A 9 10.80 2.63 27.82
N PHE A 10 11.56 3.62 27.35
CA PHE A 10 11.88 3.83 25.94
C PHE A 10 12.58 2.61 25.32
N GLU A 11 13.50 1.96 26.03
CA GLU A 11 14.17 0.74 25.55
C GLU A 11 13.20 -0.43 25.32
N LYS A 12 12.06 -0.47 26.00
CA LYS A 12 11.05 -1.53 25.90
C LYS A 12 10.02 -1.29 24.80
N ILE A 13 9.96 -0.08 24.24
CA ILE A 13 8.98 0.33 23.24
C ILE A 13 9.22 -0.37 21.89
N GLY A 14 10.48 -0.65 21.55
CA GLY A 14 10.84 -1.19 20.23
C GLY A 14 10.74 -0.13 19.12
N ASP A 15 10.78 -0.54 17.85
CA ASP A 15 10.81 0.37 16.69
C ASP A 15 9.43 0.55 16.00
N ASP A 16 8.33 0.19 16.67
CA ASP A 16 6.98 0.31 16.13
C ASP A 16 6.53 1.80 16.01
N PRO A 17 6.00 2.23 14.86
CA PRO A 17 5.76 3.66 14.59
C PRO A 17 4.59 4.21 15.39
N ASP A 18 3.55 3.40 15.67
CA ASP A 18 2.41 3.84 16.48
C ASP A 18 2.86 4.03 17.93
N ARG A 19 3.75 3.15 18.42
CA ARG A 19 4.34 3.28 19.76
C ARG A 19 5.23 4.51 19.89
N ILE A 20 6.07 4.77 18.89
CA ILE A 20 6.93 5.96 18.89
C ILE A 20 6.05 7.21 18.90
N GLN A 21 5.02 7.30 18.05
CA GLN A 21 4.10 8.44 18.03
C GLN A 21 3.36 8.63 19.37
N GLN A 22 2.90 7.56 20.00
CA GLN A 22 2.25 7.62 21.31
C GLN A 22 3.23 8.02 22.42
N PHE A 23 4.46 7.52 22.39
CA PHE A 23 5.50 7.92 23.34
C PHE A 23 5.82 9.41 23.22
N ARG A 24 5.91 9.94 21.99
CA ARG A 24 6.07 11.39 21.77
C ARG A 24 4.95 12.18 22.46
N LYS A 25 3.69 11.75 22.29
CA LYS A 25 2.53 12.39 22.93
C LYS A 25 2.61 12.36 24.47
N ILE A 26 3.05 11.23 25.04
CA ILE A 26 3.22 11.08 26.50
C ILE A 26 4.35 11.96 27.03
N ALA A 27 5.52 11.95 26.38
CA ALA A 27 6.67 12.75 26.80
C ALA A 27 6.31 14.24 26.87
N ILE A 28 5.53 14.72 25.90
CA ILE A 28 5.05 16.12 25.86
C ILE A 28 3.99 16.36 26.94
N ALA A 29 3.02 15.45 27.13
CA ALA A 29 2.01 15.60 28.18
C ALA A 29 2.63 15.66 29.60
N LEU A 30 3.67 14.85 29.84
CA LEU A 30 4.42 14.88 31.11
C LEU A 30 5.22 16.17 31.29
N ALA A 31 5.79 16.71 30.20
CA ALA A 31 6.46 18.01 30.23
C ALA A 31 5.49 19.16 30.55
N ILE A 32 4.26 19.12 30.01
CA ILE A 32 3.23 20.14 30.24
C ILE A 32 2.69 20.10 31.67
N SER A 33 2.46 18.90 32.21
CA SER A 33 1.96 18.71 33.58
C SER A 33 2.99 19.07 34.66
N GLY A 34 4.27 19.23 34.30
CA GLY A 34 5.36 19.49 35.24
C GLY A 34 5.83 18.25 35.99
N ASN A 35 5.49 17.06 35.50
CA ASN A 35 5.80 15.76 36.11
C ASN A 35 7.12 15.14 35.61
N LEU A 36 7.84 15.85 34.74
CA LEU A 36 9.18 15.53 34.27
C LEU A 36 10.20 16.18 35.23
N ASP A 37 11.14 15.43 35.82
CA ASP A 37 12.05 15.91 36.86
C ASP A 37 12.63 17.31 36.58
N THR A 38 12.25 18.28 37.42
CA THR A 38 12.72 19.66 37.36
C THR A 38 13.85 19.87 38.37
N PRO A 39 14.95 20.57 38.01
CA PRO A 39 15.92 21.04 38.99
C PRO A 39 15.29 22.04 39.96
N SER A 40 15.81 22.17 41.18
CA SER A 40 15.27 23.03 42.26
C SER A 40 15.21 24.55 41.95
N THR A 41 15.69 24.97 40.79
CA THR A 41 15.75 26.35 40.31
C THR A 41 15.24 26.42 38.87
N THR A 42 13.92 26.26 38.68
CA THR A 42 13.27 26.51 37.39
C THR A 42 12.73 27.93 37.30
N MET A 43 12.92 28.59 36.16
CA MET A 43 12.23 29.85 35.86
C MET A 43 10.71 29.58 35.79
N PRO A 44 9.88 30.26 36.59
CA PRO A 44 8.43 30.07 36.55
C PRO A 44 7.84 30.56 35.21
N PRO A 45 6.71 29.98 34.74
CA PRO A 45 6.07 30.33 33.47
C PRO A 45 5.81 31.84 33.27
N GLU A 46 5.44 32.54 34.35
CA GLU A 46 5.19 33.98 34.34
C GLU A 46 6.43 34.80 33.96
N LYS A 47 7.62 34.40 34.43
CA LYS A 47 8.89 35.06 34.10
C LYS A 47 9.32 34.78 32.66
N ILE A 48 8.99 33.60 32.12
CA ILE A 48 9.23 33.26 30.71
C ILE A 48 8.38 34.16 29.82
N LEU A 49 7.09 34.32 30.15
CA LEU A 49 6.19 35.20 29.42
C LEU A 49 6.67 36.66 29.45
N GLU A 50 7.03 37.17 30.63
CA GLU A 50 7.53 38.55 30.77
C GLU A 50 8.82 38.79 29.96
N ALA A 51 9.73 37.81 29.94
CA ALA A 51 10.95 37.87 29.14
C ALA A 51 10.64 37.89 27.64
N LEU A 52 9.73 37.03 27.17
CA LEU A 52 9.30 36.99 25.77
C LEU A 52 8.60 38.28 25.33
N GLU A 53 7.77 38.87 26.19
CA GLU A 53 7.13 40.16 25.91
C GLU A 53 8.17 41.30 25.78
N LYS A 54 9.21 41.30 26.62
CA LYS A 54 10.32 42.26 26.52
C LYS A 54 11.10 42.08 25.21
N VAL A 55 11.42 40.84 24.83
CA VAL A 55 12.10 40.54 23.56
C VAL A 55 11.24 41.00 22.38
N LYS A 56 9.95 40.65 22.38
CA LYS A 56 8.99 41.08 21.35
C LYS A 56 8.92 42.60 21.22
N ALA A 57 8.81 43.32 22.34
CA ALA A 57 8.79 44.78 22.34
C ALA A 57 10.07 45.39 21.74
N ASN A 58 11.23 44.77 21.99
CA ASN A 58 12.50 45.18 21.41
C ASN A 58 12.58 44.90 19.90
N LEU A 59 12.11 43.74 19.43
CA LEU A 59 12.05 43.41 18.01
C LEU A 59 11.13 44.38 17.23
N ILE A 60 9.99 44.75 17.82
CA ILE A 60 9.09 45.77 17.24
C ILE A 60 9.78 47.14 17.18
N LYS A 61 10.50 47.54 18.23
CA LYS A 61 11.25 48.81 18.25
C LYS A 61 12.36 48.85 17.18
N LYS A 62 13.01 47.72 16.90
CA LYS A 62 14.04 47.59 15.86
C LYS A 62 13.49 47.51 14.44
N GLY A 63 12.17 47.39 14.27
CA GLY A 63 11.52 47.21 12.96
C GLY A 63 11.64 45.79 12.39
N GLU A 64 12.16 44.85 13.18
CA GLU A 64 12.34 43.44 12.79
C GLU A 64 11.03 42.63 12.93
N LEU A 65 10.02 43.17 13.60
CA LEU A 65 8.68 42.59 13.74
C LEU A 65 7.58 43.65 13.51
N PRO A 66 6.55 43.39 12.67
CA PRO A 66 5.43 44.32 12.53
C PRO A 66 4.61 44.44 13.82
N LYS A 67 3.93 45.58 14.03
CA LYS A 67 2.98 45.75 15.15
C LYS A 67 1.82 44.76 15.02
N GLN A 68 1.72 43.84 15.96
CA GLN A 68 0.65 42.84 16.02
C GLN A 68 -0.51 43.31 16.92
N LYS A 69 -1.74 42.83 16.66
CA LYS A 69 -2.87 43.01 17.57
C LYS A 69 -2.55 42.34 18.92
N LYS A 70 -2.98 42.95 20.03
CA LYS A 70 -3.02 42.26 21.33
C LYS A 70 -4.03 41.11 21.21
N PHE A 71 -3.61 39.92 21.63
CA PHE A 71 -4.49 38.77 21.74
C PHE A 71 -5.31 38.88 23.03
N ASP A 72 -6.55 38.40 22.99
CA ASP A 72 -7.40 38.29 24.18
C ASP A 72 -6.83 37.22 25.13
N ALA A 73 -7.21 37.31 26.41
CA ALA A 73 -6.83 36.32 27.41
C ALA A 73 -7.36 34.93 27.04
N LEU A 74 -6.59 33.88 27.33
CA LEU A 74 -7.01 32.49 27.13
C LEU A 74 -8.17 32.15 28.06
N THR A 75 -9.15 31.42 27.54
CA THR A 75 -10.32 30.91 28.28
C THR A 75 -10.32 29.38 28.29
N ASP A 76 -11.07 28.75 29.21
CA ASP A 76 -11.15 27.29 29.29
C ASP A 76 -11.62 26.64 27.97
N GLU A 77 -12.41 27.36 27.14
CA GLU A 77 -12.87 26.91 25.82
C GLU A 77 -11.75 26.81 24.76
N ASP A 78 -10.58 27.40 25.01
CA ASP A 78 -9.43 27.35 24.09
C ASP A 78 -8.65 26.04 24.18
N PHE A 79 -8.88 25.24 25.22
CA PHE A 79 -8.11 24.05 25.58
C PHE A 79 -8.89 22.76 25.30
N PRO A 80 -8.22 21.70 24.85
CA PRO A 80 -8.77 20.34 24.91
C PRO A 80 -9.05 19.92 26.37
N GLU A 81 -10.11 19.13 26.61
CA GLU A 81 -10.56 18.70 27.96
C GLU A 81 -9.46 18.03 28.82
N SER A 82 -8.39 17.55 28.18
CA SER A 82 -7.25 16.89 28.82
C SER A 82 -6.19 17.83 29.40
N PHE A 83 -6.27 19.14 29.17
CA PHE A 83 -5.31 20.12 29.70
C PHE A 83 -5.85 20.79 30.98
N SER A 84 -5.01 20.90 32.02
CA SER A 84 -5.31 21.65 33.25
C SER A 84 -4.28 22.77 33.50
N GLY A 85 -4.76 23.91 34.02
CA GLY A 85 -3.90 25.05 34.39
C GLY A 85 -3.66 26.10 33.29
N VAL A 86 -4.70 26.91 33.00
CA VAL A 86 -4.70 27.97 31.98
C VAL A 86 -3.56 29.00 32.12
N SER A 87 -3.10 29.27 33.34
CA SER A 87 -2.03 30.24 33.63
C SER A 87 -0.65 29.88 33.07
N ARG A 88 -0.49 28.67 32.52
CA ARG A 88 0.78 28.16 31.96
C ARG A 88 0.88 28.26 30.44
N PHE A 89 -0.08 28.90 29.77
CA PHE A 89 -0.15 28.92 28.31
C PHE A 89 -0.15 30.34 27.76
N ALA A 90 0.34 30.46 26.52
CA ALA A 90 0.28 31.69 25.74
C ALA A 90 -0.09 31.39 24.29
N ARG A 91 -0.67 32.36 23.59
CA ARG A 91 -1.04 32.21 22.17
C ARG A 91 0.24 32.10 21.33
N LEU A 92 0.27 31.20 20.35
CA LEU A 92 1.46 30.99 19.52
C LEU A 92 1.95 32.30 18.86
N GLY A 93 1.04 33.17 18.43
CA GLY A 93 1.37 34.47 17.85
C GLY A 93 2.02 35.47 18.81
N SER A 94 1.95 35.26 20.13
CA SER A 94 2.74 36.06 21.08
C SER A 94 4.17 35.55 21.25
N LEU A 95 4.42 34.28 20.93
CA LEU A 95 5.69 33.59 21.17
C LEU A 95 6.55 33.50 19.91
N ALA A 96 5.92 33.52 18.73
CA ALA A 96 6.58 33.26 17.46
C ALA A 96 6.10 34.20 16.35
N ARG A 97 6.99 34.50 15.39
CA ARG A 97 6.60 35.05 14.09
C ARG A 97 6.15 33.89 13.19
N ILE A 98 5.11 34.14 12.42
CA ILE A 98 4.45 33.13 11.60
C ILE A 98 4.41 33.66 10.18
N GLU A 99 5.12 32.99 9.26
CA GLU A 99 5.34 33.47 7.89
C GLU A 99 4.90 32.42 6.86
N LYS A 100 4.17 32.86 5.85
CA LYS A 100 3.64 31.98 4.80
C LYS A 100 4.73 31.69 3.77
N GLY A 101 4.75 30.46 3.23
CA GLY A 101 5.70 30.09 2.18
C GLY A 101 5.56 30.93 0.92
N GLN A 102 6.68 31.14 0.22
CA GLN A 102 6.75 32.02 -0.95
C GLN A 102 6.89 31.23 -2.26
N THR A 103 7.40 30.00 -2.21
CA THR A 103 7.66 29.19 -3.40
C THR A 103 6.41 28.44 -3.90
N GLY A 104 6.02 28.66 -5.16
CA GLY A 104 5.00 27.86 -5.84
C GLY A 104 5.55 26.51 -6.30
N ILE A 105 4.97 25.39 -5.84
CA ILE A 105 5.51 24.04 -6.10
C ILE A 105 5.69 23.74 -7.61
N GLN A 106 4.77 24.18 -8.46
CA GLN A 106 4.84 23.96 -9.91
C GLN A 106 5.89 24.84 -10.62
N GLN A 107 6.32 25.93 -9.98
CA GLN A 107 7.28 26.90 -10.52
C GLN A 107 8.68 26.72 -9.93
N ALA A 108 8.84 25.83 -8.95
CA ALA A 108 10.10 25.60 -8.28
C ALA A 108 11.10 24.91 -9.23
N GLN A 109 12.28 25.51 -9.40
CA GLN A 109 13.38 24.91 -10.15
C GLN A 109 14.25 24.07 -9.21
N PRO A 110 14.62 22.83 -9.57
CA PRO A 110 15.50 22.01 -8.74
C PRO A 110 16.84 22.69 -8.47
N GLY A 111 17.35 22.57 -7.24
CA GLY A 111 18.59 23.24 -6.83
C GLY A 111 19.19 22.70 -5.54
N THR A 112 19.95 23.52 -4.83
CA THR A 112 20.76 23.10 -3.66
C THR A 112 20.05 23.23 -2.32
N PHE A 113 18.96 23.99 -2.24
CA PHE A 113 18.21 24.19 -1.00
C PHE A 113 17.03 23.23 -0.91
N PRO A 114 16.68 22.73 0.30
CA PRO A 114 15.50 21.91 0.48
C PRO A 114 14.22 22.74 0.25
N LEU A 115 13.27 22.18 -0.50
CA LEU A 115 11.92 22.70 -0.65
C LEU A 115 10.96 21.88 0.21
N VAL A 116 10.44 22.50 1.26
CA VAL A 116 9.44 21.86 2.12
C VAL A 116 8.07 21.95 1.46
N VAL A 117 7.43 20.80 1.27
CA VAL A 117 6.09 20.61 0.71
C VAL A 117 5.24 19.78 1.67
N THR A 118 3.95 19.59 1.39
CA THR A 118 3.06 18.78 2.23
C THR A 118 3.38 17.28 2.22
N ALA A 119 4.15 16.80 1.24
CA ALA A 119 4.56 15.41 1.12
C ALA A 119 5.72 15.07 2.08
N ALA A 120 5.90 13.76 2.35
CA ALA A 120 6.98 13.26 3.19
C ALA A 120 8.37 13.58 2.62
N GLU A 121 8.51 13.33 1.31
CA GLU A 121 9.74 13.59 0.58
C GLU A 121 9.86 15.08 0.28
N ARG A 122 11.05 15.62 0.55
CA ARG A 122 11.37 17.03 0.30
C ARG A 122 11.74 17.20 -1.16
N GLY A 123 11.25 18.29 -1.76
CA GLY A 123 11.76 18.75 -3.04
C GLY A 123 13.09 19.48 -2.87
N THR A 124 13.62 20.01 -3.96
CA THR A 124 14.78 20.90 -3.96
C THR A 124 14.47 22.18 -4.71
N CYS A 125 15.08 23.29 -4.30
CA CYS A 125 14.96 24.59 -4.93
C CYS A 125 16.33 25.27 -5.11
N ASP A 126 16.43 26.14 -6.11
CA ASP A 126 17.61 26.94 -6.42
C ASP A 126 17.78 28.19 -5.53
N HIS A 127 16.73 28.58 -4.81
CA HIS A 127 16.74 29.65 -3.83
C HIS A 127 16.20 29.17 -2.47
N PHE A 128 16.33 30.02 -1.44
CA PHE A 128 15.74 29.80 -0.13
C PHE A 128 14.87 31.01 0.24
N ASP A 129 13.78 30.73 0.95
CA ASP A 129 12.86 31.76 1.46
C ASP A 129 13.24 32.16 2.89
N PHE A 130 13.73 31.19 3.67
CA PHE A 130 13.94 31.33 5.11
C PHE A 130 15.29 30.74 5.55
N ASP A 131 15.81 31.27 6.64
CA ASP A 131 17.01 30.76 7.34
C ASP A 131 16.72 30.66 8.84
N GLY A 132 16.92 29.47 9.42
CA GLY A 132 16.75 29.19 10.84
C GLY A 132 15.90 27.95 11.13
N ALA A 133 15.70 27.67 12.43
CA ALA A 133 14.87 26.56 12.89
C ALA A 133 13.39 26.96 12.93
N ALA A 134 12.53 26.19 12.25
CA ALA A 134 11.10 26.44 12.19
C ALA A 134 10.26 25.17 12.32
N ALA A 135 9.14 25.31 13.04
CA ALA A 135 8.03 24.39 12.94
C ALA A 135 7.16 24.79 11.73
N ILE A 136 6.79 23.82 10.89
CA ILE A 136 6.09 24.06 9.63
C ILE A 136 4.75 23.34 9.64
N VAL A 137 3.68 24.10 9.38
CA VAL A 137 2.30 23.62 9.43
C VAL A 137 1.62 23.77 8.06
N PRO A 138 0.98 22.72 7.53
CA PRO A 138 0.14 22.85 6.35
C PRO A 138 -1.13 23.64 6.59
N LEU A 139 -1.50 24.49 5.62
CA LEU A 139 -2.71 25.33 5.69
C LEU A 139 -3.92 24.69 4.99
N VAL A 140 -3.76 23.52 4.37
CA VAL A 140 -4.80 22.85 3.59
C VAL A 140 -5.01 21.42 4.09
N SER A 141 -6.25 20.93 4.00
CA SER A 141 -6.56 19.56 4.40
C SER A 141 -5.89 18.53 3.48
N SER A 142 -5.45 17.41 4.07
CA SER A 142 -4.92 16.28 3.31
C SER A 142 -6.01 15.51 2.55
N THR A 143 -7.29 15.71 2.87
CA THR A 143 -8.44 15.04 2.24
C THR A 143 -9.32 16.04 1.48
N GLY A 144 -9.33 15.97 0.15
CA GLY A 144 -10.00 16.94 -0.74
C GLY A 144 -11.54 16.88 -0.83
N HIS A 145 -12.25 16.35 0.16
CA HIS A 145 -13.71 16.11 0.10
C HIS A 145 -14.49 16.71 1.29
N GLY A 146 -14.09 17.89 1.77
CA GLY A 146 -14.79 18.56 2.88
C GLY A 146 -14.48 18.03 4.29
N ASN A 147 -13.63 17.00 4.41
CA ASN A 147 -13.14 16.52 5.71
C ASN A 147 -11.88 17.28 6.14
N ALA A 148 -11.87 17.78 7.37
CA ALA A 148 -10.70 18.38 7.98
C ALA A 148 -9.72 17.28 8.40
N SER A 149 -8.51 17.28 7.84
CA SER A 149 -7.44 16.37 8.24
C SER A 149 -6.07 16.96 7.96
N LEU A 150 -5.10 16.71 8.84
CA LEU A 150 -3.70 17.03 8.62
C LEU A 150 -2.87 15.76 8.75
N ASN A 151 -2.18 15.38 7.68
CA ASN A 151 -1.40 14.15 7.68
C ASN A 151 -0.13 14.29 8.53
N ARG A 152 0.68 15.32 8.29
CA ARG A 152 1.96 15.55 8.98
C ARG A 152 2.29 17.04 9.10
N LEU A 153 3.09 17.36 10.10
CA LEU A 153 3.80 18.64 10.23
C LEU A 153 5.27 18.43 9.85
N HIS A 154 6.02 19.51 9.68
CA HIS A 154 7.45 19.42 9.35
C HIS A 154 8.31 20.24 10.30
N TYR A 155 9.54 19.77 10.51
CA TYR A 155 10.61 20.50 11.17
C TYR A 155 11.76 20.73 10.20
N GLN A 156 12.29 21.94 10.15
CA GLN A 156 13.39 22.32 9.26
C GLN A 156 14.32 23.31 9.95
N GLU A 157 15.63 23.08 9.78
CA GLU A 157 16.69 23.99 10.21
C GLU A 157 17.54 24.44 9.02
N GLY A 158 18.22 25.58 9.18
CA GLY A 158 19.08 26.17 8.16
C GLY A 158 18.31 26.87 7.05
N LYS A 159 18.89 26.91 5.84
CA LYS A 159 18.31 27.60 4.69
C LYS A 159 17.36 26.70 3.92
N PHE A 160 16.12 27.13 3.71
CA PHE A 160 15.11 26.35 2.98
C PHE A 160 14.10 27.21 2.24
N ALA A 161 13.51 26.64 1.20
CA ALA A 161 12.35 27.18 0.48
C ALA A 161 11.06 26.53 1.01
N LEU A 162 9.95 27.26 0.99
CA LEU A 162 8.69 26.80 1.56
C LEU A 162 7.52 26.96 0.60
N GLY A 163 6.78 25.87 0.40
CA GLY A 163 5.56 25.87 -0.41
C GLY A 163 4.52 26.90 0.04
N THR A 164 3.85 27.57 -0.89
CA THR A 164 2.84 28.62 -0.59
C THR A 164 1.64 28.17 0.24
N ILE A 165 1.39 26.87 0.35
CA ILE A 165 0.30 26.28 1.14
C ILE A 165 0.75 25.88 2.56
N LEU A 166 1.95 26.28 2.97
CA LEU A 166 2.54 26.01 4.26
C LEU A 166 2.85 27.32 4.98
N VAL A 167 3.03 27.21 6.30
CA VAL A 167 3.47 28.32 7.15
C VAL A 167 4.64 27.87 8.02
N ALA A 168 5.65 28.73 8.15
CA ALA A 168 6.80 28.54 9.03
C ALA A 168 6.63 29.38 10.30
N ILE A 169 6.90 28.75 11.44
CA ILE A 169 6.76 29.32 12.78
C ILE A 169 8.17 29.43 13.38
N PHE A 170 8.62 30.67 13.60
CA PHE A 170 9.92 30.96 14.21
C PHE A 170 9.72 31.59 15.59
N PRO A 171 10.20 30.96 16.67
CA PRO A 171 10.12 31.56 18.01
C PRO A 171 10.87 32.90 18.05
N HIS A 172 10.33 33.86 18.80
CA HIS A 172 10.97 35.18 18.98
C HIS A 172 12.30 35.06 19.73
N ASP A 173 12.39 34.11 20.66
CA ASP A 173 13.61 33.79 21.39
C ASP A 173 13.76 32.27 21.50
N PRO A 174 14.61 31.65 20.65
CA PRO A 174 14.87 30.22 20.68
C PRO A 174 15.47 29.71 22.01
N SER A 175 16.06 30.58 22.84
CA SER A 175 16.62 30.20 24.14
C SER A 175 15.54 29.98 25.21
N LEU A 176 14.37 30.60 25.01
CA LEU A 176 13.23 30.49 25.92
C LEU A 176 12.22 29.46 25.44
N ILE A 177 11.95 29.42 24.14
CA ILE A 177 11.05 28.43 23.53
C ILE A 177 11.67 27.94 22.21
N SER A 178 12.00 26.66 22.14
CA SER A 178 12.62 26.08 20.95
C SER A 178 11.59 25.84 19.84
N ALA A 179 12.01 26.03 18.59
CA ALA A 179 11.19 25.71 17.42
C ALA A 179 10.85 24.21 17.36
N ARG A 180 11.78 23.37 17.84
CA ARG A 180 11.60 21.92 17.92
C ARG A 180 10.51 21.55 18.91
N PHE A 181 10.49 22.14 20.10
CA PHE A 181 9.43 21.90 21.07
C PHE A 181 8.05 22.29 20.53
N ILE A 182 7.95 23.45 19.85
CA ILE A 182 6.71 23.87 19.17
C ILE A 182 6.28 22.81 18.14
N PHE A 183 7.21 22.35 17.31
CA PHE A 183 6.92 21.31 16.31
C PHE A 183 6.40 20.01 16.94
N GLU A 184 7.06 19.52 17.99
CA GLU A 184 6.70 18.27 18.66
C GLU A 184 5.33 18.38 19.34
N TYR A 185 5.09 19.49 20.06
CA TYR A 185 3.81 19.76 20.70
C TYR A 185 2.66 19.82 19.69
N LEU A 186 2.83 20.59 18.62
CA LEU A 186 1.82 20.69 17.57
C LEU A 186 1.60 19.36 16.83
N SER A 187 2.65 18.55 16.68
CA SER A 187 2.55 17.24 16.03
C SER A 187 1.81 16.21 16.87
N ALA A 188 2.03 16.21 18.19
CA ALA A 188 1.39 15.30 19.13
C ALA A 188 -0.10 15.56 19.34
N PHE A 189 -0.52 16.83 19.23
CA PHE A 189 -1.90 17.27 19.43
C PHE A 189 -2.48 17.95 18.18
N LYS A 190 -2.04 17.54 16.98
CA LYS A 190 -2.43 18.18 15.72
C LYS A 190 -3.94 18.19 15.52
N ASP A 191 -4.63 17.13 15.93
CA ASP A 191 -6.06 16.97 15.70
C ASP A 191 -6.86 17.90 16.63
N GLU A 192 -6.45 17.96 17.89
CA GLU A 192 -7.06 18.79 18.92
C GLU A 192 -6.73 20.28 18.76
N LEU A 193 -5.52 20.62 18.30
CA LEU A 193 -5.05 22.01 18.20
C LEU A 193 -5.28 22.64 16.83
N LEU A 194 -4.99 21.92 15.74
CA LEU A 194 -4.97 22.48 14.39
C LEU A 194 -6.19 22.05 13.57
N VAL A 195 -6.51 20.75 13.53
CA VAL A 195 -7.63 20.21 12.74
C VAL A 195 -8.96 20.77 13.23
N ALA A 196 -9.16 20.84 14.55
CA ALA A 196 -10.34 21.45 15.18
C ALA A 196 -10.56 22.93 14.79
N ARG A 197 -9.50 23.63 14.35
CA ARG A 197 -9.54 25.05 13.95
C ARG A 197 -9.66 25.25 12.44
N MET A 198 -9.70 24.18 11.65
CA MET A 198 -9.87 24.27 10.20
C MET A 198 -11.33 24.57 9.84
N THR A 199 -11.55 25.33 8.76
CA THR A 199 -12.90 25.61 8.25
C THR A 199 -13.00 25.47 6.75
N GLY A 200 -14.20 25.11 6.28
CA GLY A 200 -14.55 25.03 4.87
C GLY A 200 -15.48 23.85 4.63
N THR A 201 -16.41 23.98 3.69
CA THR A 201 -17.36 22.90 3.33
C THR A 201 -16.82 22.00 2.22
N ALA A 202 -16.25 22.59 1.17
CA ALA A 202 -15.62 21.86 0.07
C ALA A 202 -14.07 21.86 0.19
N ASN A 203 -13.48 23.02 0.48
CA ASN A 203 -12.05 23.21 0.66
C ASN A 203 -11.76 23.61 2.11
N VAL A 204 -11.41 22.63 2.93
CA VAL A 204 -11.08 22.87 4.33
C VAL A 204 -9.66 23.46 4.44
N THR A 205 -9.55 24.64 5.04
CA THR A 205 -8.28 25.38 5.19
C THR A 205 -8.08 25.89 6.62
N LEU A 206 -6.82 26.14 6.96
CA LEU A 206 -6.39 26.75 8.21
C LEU A 206 -5.76 28.11 7.88
N SER A 207 -6.25 29.19 8.49
CA SER A 207 -5.70 30.52 8.26
C SER A 207 -4.51 30.80 9.18
N VAL A 208 -3.57 31.64 8.74
CA VAL A 208 -2.40 32.05 9.55
C VAL A 208 -2.84 32.68 10.88
N GLY A 209 -3.94 33.44 10.89
CA GLY A 209 -4.51 34.01 12.11
C GLY A 209 -4.93 32.95 13.13
N ARG A 210 -5.56 31.86 12.68
CA ARG A 210 -5.96 30.76 13.58
C ARG A 210 -4.78 29.93 14.06
N VAL A 211 -3.73 29.80 13.25
CA VAL A 211 -2.46 29.21 13.73
C VAL A 211 -1.88 30.05 14.86
N ALA A 212 -1.93 31.39 14.74
CA ALA A 212 -1.47 32.30 15.78
C ALA A 212 -2.28 32.21 17.09
N GLU A 213 -3.53 31.75 17.02
CA GLU A 213 -4.42 31.59 18.18
C GLU A 213 -4.18 30.30 18.95
N VAL A 214 -3.36 29.36 18.46
CA VAL A 214 -3.13 28.08 19.14
C VAL A 214 -2.50 28.29 20.52
N PRO A 215 -3.06 27.71 21.61
CA PRO A 215 -2.45 27.79 22.93
C PRO A 215 -1.21 26.90 22.99
N VAL A 216 -0.09 27.48 23.43
CA VAL A 216 1.21 26.81 23.58
C VAL A 216 1.65 26.90 25.03
N PRO A 217 2.08 25.77 25.63
CA PRO A 217 2.53 25.73 27.02
C PRO A 217 3.89 26.42 27.19
N LEU A 218 4.03 27.20 28.26
CA LEU A 218 5.27 27.85 28.69
C LEU A 218 6.06 26.87 29.57
N VAL A 219 6.73 25.92 28.92
CA VAL A 219 7.61 24.95 29.57
C VAL A 219 9.00 25.56 29.75
N CYS A 220 9.70 25.27 30.86
CA CYS A 220 11.04 25.83 31.06
C CYS A 220 12.06 25.23 30.05
N PRO A 221 13.08 26.00 29.63
CA PRO A 221 14.05 25.56 28.63
C PRO A 221 14.75 24.24 28.96
N GLU A 222 15.03 23.98 30.24
CA GLU A 222 15.69 22.75 30.68
C GLU A 222 14.82 21.51 30.47
N VAL A 223 13.50 21.63 30.67
CA VAL A 223 12.54 20.55 30.40
C VAL A 223 12.33 20.40 28.89
N GLN A 224 12.31 21.50 28.13
CA GLN A 224 12.27 21.44 26.66
C GLN A 224 13.48 20.67 26.09
N ALA A 225 14.69 20.87 26.65
CA ALA A 225 15.90 20.16 26.23
C ALA A 225 15.82 18.64 26.51
N LYS A 226 15.25 18.24 27.65
CA LYS A 226 15.00 16.83 27.97
C LYS A 226 13.99 16.20 27.01
N VAL A 227 12.92 16.92 26.67
CA VAL A 227 11.95 16.46 25.67
C VAL A 227 12.64 16.30 24.32
N ASP A 228 13.45 17.27 23.90
CA ASP A 228 14.20 17.19 22.65
C ASP A 228 15.13 15.96 22.59
N GLU A 229 15.81 15.62 23.69
CA GLU A 229 16.63 14.41 23.78
C GLU A 229 15.82 13.12 23.55
N LEU A 230 14.62 13.03 24.15
CA LEU A 230 13.70 11.90 23.95
C LEU A 230 13.17 11.85 22.51
N MET A 231 12.89 13.01 21.90
CA MET A 231 12.43 13.09 20.52
C MET A 231 13.52 12.70 19.53
N ALA A 232 14.76 13.13 19.78
CA ALA A 232 15.92 12.72 18.98
C ALA A 232 16.19 11.21 19.07
N LEU A 233 15.94 10.59 20.24
CA LEU A 233 15.96 9.14 20.38
C LEU A 233 14.88 8.46 19.53
N CYS A 234 13.66 9.00 19.54
CA CYS A 234 12.55 8.53 18.70
C CYS A 234 12.91 8.63 17.20
N ASP A 235 13.42 9.79 16.75
CA ASP A 235 13.85 10.02 15.37
C ASP A 235 14.87 8.96 14.94
N ARG A 236 15.89 8.68 15.77
CA ARG A 236 16.92 7.67 15.47
C ARG A 236 16.34 6.25 15.32
N LEU A 237 15.35 5.86 16.13
CA LEU A 237 14.70 4.56 15.99
C LEU A 237 13.90 4.46 14.69
N GLU A 238 13.14 5.51 14.34
CA GLU A 238 12.36 5.56 13.10
C GLU A 238 13.26 5.52 11.86
N GLU A 239 14.38 6.25 11.88
CA GLU A 239 15.39 6.22 10.81
C GLU A 239 16.06 4.85 10.70
N ALA A 240 16.52 4.26 11.81
CA ALA A 240 17.15 2.95 11.83
C ALA A 240 16.21 1.87 11.30
N ARG A 241 14.92 1.94 11.66
CA ARG A 241 13.89 1.05 11.14
C ARG A 241 13.68 1.25 9.65
N THR A 242 13.47 2.49 9.20
CA THR A 242 13.25 2.80 7.78
C THR A 242 14.42 2.29 6.94
N ALA A 243 15.66 2.41 7.43
CA ALA A 243 16.84 1.85 6.79
C ALA A 243 16.81 0.31 6.75
N ARG A 244 16.58 -0.36 7.89
CA ARG A 244 16.47 -1.83 7.95
C ARG A 244 15.38 -2.37 7.03
N GLU A 245 14.21 -1.75 7.04
CA GLU A 245 13.08 -2.11 6.19
C GLU A 245 13.37 -1.86 4.71
N GLY A 246 14.00 -0.74 4.38
CA GLY A 246 14.41 -0.43 3.01
C GLY A 246 15.40 -1.45 2.44
N VAL A 247 16.37 -1.89 3.25
CA VAL A 247 17.30 -2.97 2.88
C VAL A 247 16.54 -4.27 2.67
N ARG A 248 15.62 -4.62 3.57
CA ARG A 248 14.87 -5.87 3.48
C ARG A 248 13.90 -5.90 2.29
N TYR A 249 13.23 -4.80 2.01
CA TYR A 249 12.38 -4.64 0.83
C TYR A 249 13.20 -4.85 -0.45
N LYS A 250 14.37 -4.20 -0.55
CA LYS A 250 15.29 -4.40 -1.68
C LYS A 250 15.74 -5.86 -1.80
N LEU A 251 16.04 -6.53 -0.69
CA LEU A 251 16.45 -7.94 -0.69
C LEU A 251 15.32 -8.87 -1.14
N THR A 252 14.11 -8.69 -0.64
CA THR A 252 12.93 -9.47 -1.04
C THR A 252 12.61 -9.22 -2.51
N ALA A 253 12.58 -7.96 -2.95
CA ALA A 253 12.34 -7.60 -4.35
C ALA A 253 13.41 -8.20 -5.29
N ALA A 254 14.69 -8.12 -4.93
CA ALA A 254 15.77 -8.71 -5.70
C ALA A 254 15.69 -10.25 -5.75
N SER A 255 15.26 -10.89 -4.67
CA SER A 255 15.10 -12.35 -4.62
C SER A 255 13.90 -12.80 -5.46
N LEU A 256 12.76 -12.11 -5.38
CA LEU A 256 11.60 -12.36 -6.23
C LEU A 256 11.92 -12.10 -7.71
N ALA A 257 12.61 -10.99 -8.01
CA ALA A 257 13.02 -10.66 -9.37
C ALA A 257 13.94 -11.72 -9.97
N ARG A 258 14.90 -12.26 -9.20
CA ARG A 258 15.77 -13.37 -9.64
C ARG A 258 14.99 -14.64 -9.96
N LEU A 259 13.91 -14.93 -9.23
CA LEU A 259 13.05 -16.08 -9.48
C LEU A 259 12.18 -15.89 -10.74
N THR A 260 11.83 -14.67 -11.10
CA THR A 260 10.96 -14.36 -12.25
C THR A 260 11.71 -13.93 -13.50
N ALA A 261 13.01 -13.61 -13.40
CA ALA A 261 13.81 -13.13 -14.52
C ALA A 261 13.87 -14.18 -15.65
N PRO A 262 13.76 -13.76 -16.92
CA PRO A 262 14.09 -14.63 -18.05
C PRO A 262 15.59 -14.98 -17.99
N GLU A 263 15.96 -16.23 -18.26
CA GLU A 263 17.32 -16.76 -18.11
C GLU A 263 18.37 -15.95 -18.90
N ASN A 264 17.96 -15.24 -19.95
CA ASN A 264 18.84 -14.40 -20.77
C ASN A 264 19.23 -13.05 -20.14
N ALA A 265 18.62 -12.61 -19.04
CA ALA A 265 18.92 -11.31 -18.41
C ALA A 265 20.11 -11.33 -17.44
N GLN A 266 20.66 -12.50 -17.10
CA GLN A 266 21.82 -12.62 -16.20
C GLN A 266 23.17 -12.38 -16.89
N ALA A 267 23.20 -12.21 -18.22
CA ALA A 267 24.43 -12.06 -18.99
C ALA A 267 24.99 -10.61 -19.04
N GLN A 268 24.29 -9.59 -18.56
CA GLN A 268 24.66 -8.18 -18.83
C GLN A 268 25.06 -7.33 -17.62
N THR A 269 25.14 -7.90 -16.40
CA THR A 269 25.55 -7.11 -15.20
C THR A 269 26.95 -7.46 -14.69
N GLY A 270 27.76 -8.17 -15.47
CA GLY A 270 29.07 -8.68 -15.08
C GLY A 270 30.22 -8.38 -16.04
N GLU A 271 30.24 -7.26 -16.75
CA GLU A 271 31.44 -6.82 -17.49
C GLU A 271 32.06 -5.58 -16.85
N SER A 272 32.79 -5.78 -15.76
CA SER A 272 33.87 -4.87 -15.38
C SER A 272 35.14 -5.33 -16.08
N LYS A 273 35.68 -4.47 -16.95
CA LYS A 273 36.93 -4.64 -17.70
C LYS A 273 38.06 -5.17 -16.78
N ARG A 274 38.46 -6.42 -16.97
CA ARG A 274 39.80 -6.91 -16.63
C ARG A 274 40.46 -7.49 -17.86
N THR A 275 41.42 -6.74 -18.39
CA THR A 275 42.42 -7.21 -19.34
C THR A 275 43.33 -8.22 -18.65
N GLY A 276 43.40 -9.44 -19.14
CA GLY A 276 44.35 -10.44 -18.67
C GLY A 276 44.11 -11.79 -19.34
N ASN A 277 45.02 -12.18 -20.24
CA ASN A 277 45.05 -13.48 -20.91
C ASN A 277 45.03 -14.62 -19.89
N GLY A 278 43.95 -15.39 -19.91
CA GLY A 278 43.79 -16.67 -19.22
C GLY A 278 42.42 -17.21 -19.59
N SER A 279 42.37 -18.35 -20.27
CA SER A 279 41.15 -19.00 -20.75
C SER A 279 40.03 -18.98 -19.70
N PRO A 280 38.87 -18.36 -19.96
CA PRO A 280 37.77 -18.44 -19.03
C PRO A 280 36.92 -19.68 -19.36
N SER A 281 36.87 -20.61 -18.40
CA SER A 281 35.70 -21.46 -18.22
C SER A 281 34.47 -20.55 -18.13
N GLY A 282 33.50 -20.76 -19.03
CA GLY A 282 32.32 -19.91 -19.14
C GLY A 282 31.50 -19.84 -17.85
N PRO A 283 30.65 -18.81 -17.67
CA PRO A 283 29.82 -18.67 -16.47
C PRO A 283 28.92 -19.91 -16.34
N ALA A 284 28.99 -20.55 -15.18
CA ALA A 284 28.24 -21.76 -14.87
C ALA A 284 26.74 -21.48 -15.01
N ARG A 285 26.09 -22.09 -16.00
CA ARG A 285 24.63 -22.20 -16.08
C ARG A 285 24.16 -22.87 -14.79
N LEU A 286 23.29 -22.20 -14.02
CA LEU A 286 22.50 -22.86 -12.99
C LEU A 286 21.69 -23.95 -13.70
N LYS A 287 21.93 -25.22 -13.37
CA LYS A 287 21.14 -26.32 -13.94
C LYS A 287 19.70 -26.19 -13.44
N ASP A 288 18.70 -26.66 -14.20
CA ASP A 288 17.29 -26.61 -13.79
C ASP A 288 17.05 -27.16 -12.37
N ALA A 289 17.82 -28.18 -11.98
CA ALA A 289 17.83 -28.74 -10.62
C ALA A 289 18.31 -27.75 -9.52
N ASP A 290 19.29 -26.89 -9.84
CA ASP A 290 19.79 -25.85 -8.93
C ASP A 290 18.76 -24.71 -8.80
N PHE A 291 18.02 -24.42 -9.87
CA PHE A 291 16.93 -23.43 -9.80
C PHE A 291 15.75 -23.94 -8.96
N HIS A 292 15.29 -25.17 -9.18
CA HIS A 292 14.19 -25.74 -8.40
C HIS A 292 14.52 -25.82 -6.91
N SER A 293 15.76 -26.15 -6.55
CA SER A 293 16.21 -26.14 -5.17
C SER A 293 16.29 -24.72 -4.58
N HIS A 294 16.78 -23.73 -5.34
CA HIS A 294 16.78 -22.33 -4.91
C HIS A 294 15.37 -21.72 -4.78
N ALA A 295 14.46 -22.05 -5.69
CA ALA A 295 13.06 -21.61 -5.63
C ALA A 295 12.33 -22.26 -4.45
N ARG A 296 12.56 -23.56 -4.22
CA ARG A 296 12.01 -24.30 -3.07
C ARG A 296 12.56 -23.73 -1.76
N PHE A 297 13.86 -23.48 -1.66
CA PHE A 297 14.49 -22.82 -0.51
C PHE A 297 13.89 -21.44 -0.27
N ALA A 298 13.79 -20.59 -1.30
CA ALA A 298 13.18 -19.27 -1.15
C ALA A 298 11.73 -19.39 -0.64
N LEU A 299 10.92 -20.27 -1.22
CA LEU A 299 9.52 -20.52 -0.78
C LEU A 299 9.42 -21.08 0.65
N GLU A 300 10.40 -21.85 1.10
CA GLU A 300 10.44 -22.43 2.44
C GLU A 300 10.84 -21.41 3.51
N PHE A 301 11.82 -20.54 3.23
CA PHE A 301 12.28 -19.50 4.16
C PHE A 301 11.53 -18.17 4.02
N LEU A 302 10.60 -18.07 3.08
CA LEU A 302 9.79 -16.87 2.81
C LEU A 302 9.01 -16.36 4.04
N PRO A 303 8.39 -17.20 4.90
CA PRO A 303 7.78 -16.75 6.15
C PRO A 303 8.70 -15.91 7.05
N ALA A 304 9.99 -16.24 7.12
CA ALA A 304 10.98 -15.47 7.88
C ALA A 304 11.39 -14.17 7.15
N LEU A 305 11.27 -14.14 5.83
CA LEU A 305 11.61 -12.99 4.97
C LEU A 305 10.45 -12.00 4.78
N THR A 306 9.20 -12.41 4.99
CA THR A 306 7.98 -11.60 4.86
C THR A 306 7.44 -11.19 6.22
N THR A 307 7.53 -9.92 6.60
CA THR A 307 6.94 -9.38 7.86
C THR A 307 5.91 -8.29 7.61
N ARG A 308 5.71 -7.90 6.34
CA ARG A 308 4.75 -6.86 6.00
C ARG A 308 3.65 -7.43 5.10
N PRO A 309 2.38 -7.06 5.34
CA PRO A 309 1.26 -7.49 4.50
C PRO A 309 1.42 -7.10 3.01
N ASP A 310 2.06 -5.96 2.73
CA ASP A 310 2.28 -5.47 1.35
C ASP A 310 3.18 -6.37 0.50
N GLN A 311 3.99 -7.24 1.12
CA GLN A 311 4.86 -8.20 0.42
C GLN A 311 4.16 -9.49 0.00
N ILE A 312 2.98 -9.77 0.56
CA ILE A 312 2.24 -11.02 0.29
C ILE A 312 1.67 -11.01 -1.13
N LYS A 313 1.16 -9.87 -1.61
CA LYS A 313 0.62 -9.75 -2.97
C LYS A 313 1.68 -10.00 -4.05
N PRO A 314 2.88 -9.38 -4.03
CA PRO A 314 3.98 -9.74 -4.92
C PRO A 314 4.37 -11.23 -4.83
N LEU A 315 4.34 -11.82 -3.64
CA LEU A 315 4.64 -13.24 -3.46
C LEU A 315 3.64 -14.14 -4.19
N ARG A 316 2.33 -13.89 -4.04
CA ARG A 316 1.28 -14.62 -4.78
C ARG A 316 1.51 -14.52 -6.30
N GLN A 317 1.86 -13.35 -6.79
CA GLN A 317 2.17 -13.11 -8.20
C GLN A 317 3.39 -13.92 -8.67
N THR A 318 4.46 -14.00 -7.86
CA THR A 318 5.63 -14.83 -8.16
C THR A 318 5.29 -16.31 -8.21
N ILE A 319 4.47 -16.82 -7.26
CA ILE A 319 4.03 -18.22 -7.26
C ILE A 319 3.30 -18.56 -8.58
N LEU A 320 2.37 -17.71 -9.02
CA LEU A 320 1.65 -17.90 -10.28
C LEU A 320 2.59 -17.88 -11.49
N ASN A 321 3.56 -16.96 -11.52
CA ASN A 321 4.55 -16.88 -12.59
C ASN A 321 5.46 -18.12 -12.65
N LEU A 322 5.87 -18.66 -11.50
CA LEU A 322 6.67 -19.90 -11.45
C LEU A 322 5.85 -21.11 -11.90
N ALA A 323 4.57 -21.16 -11.53
CA ALA A 323 3.63 -22.21 -11.92
C ALA A 323 3.49 -22.30 -13.45
N VAL A 324 3.23 -21.19 -14.13
CA VAL A 324 3.02 -21.18 -15.61
C VAL A 324 4.31 -21.30 -16.41
N ARG A 325 5.48 -21.31 -15.77
CA ARG A 325 6.79 -21.57 -16.40
C ARG A 325 7.29 -23.00 -16.18
N GLY A 326 6.49 -23.85 -15.52
CA GLY A 326 6.87 -25.22 -15.20
C GLY A 326 8.02 -25.33 -14.21
N LYS A 327 8.23 -24.29 -13.38
CA LYS A 327 9.33 -24.23 -12.41
C LYS A 327 8.92 -24.60 -10.98
N LEU A 328 7.65 -24.94 -10.77
CA LEU A 328 7.09 -25.17 -9.43
C LEU A 328 7.07 -26.64 -9.00
N VAL A 329 6.94 -27.55 -9.97
CA VAL A 329 6.87 -29.01 -9.75
C VAL A 329 7.89 -29.71 -10.63
N GLU A 330 8.25 -30.94 -10.26
CA GLU A 330 9.14 -31.78 -11.06
C GLU A 330 8.39 -32.35 -12.27
N GLN A 331 9.04 -32.34 -13.43
CA GLN A 331 8.50 -32.88 -14.68
C GLN A 331 8.70 -34.39 -14.74
N ASP A 332 7.68 -35.11 -15.19
CA ASP A 332 7.73 -36.55 -15.39
C ASP A 332 7.76 -36.88 -16.89
N ALA A 333 8.80 -37.59 -17.33
CA ALA A 333 8.95 -37.98 -18.72
C ALA A 333 7.92 -39.05 -19.18
N CYS A 334 7.27 -39.72 -18.23
CA CYS A 334 6.19 -40.67 -18.50
C CYS A 334 4.81 -40.01 -18.63
N ASP A 335 4.70 -38.70 -18.35
CA ASP A 335 3.43 -37.99 -18.47
C ASP A 335 2.94 -37.92 -19.93
N GLU A 336 1.62 -37.94 -20.10
CA GLU A 336 0.99 -37.90 -21.41
C GLU A 336 1.25 -36.58 -22.13
N ALA A 337 1.65 -36.65 -23.40
CA ALA A 337 1.92 -35.47 -24.22
C ALA A 337 0.68 -34.55 -24.34
N PRO A 338 0.82 -33.23 -24.15
CA PRO A 338 -0.30 -32.28 -24.23
C PRO A 338 -1.01 -32.26 -25.60
N SER A 339 -0.32 -32.68 -26.67
CA SER A 339 -0.89 -32.80 -28.01
C SER A 339 -2.05 -33.81 -28.09
N LEU A 340 -2.02 -34.87 -27.26
CA LEU A 340 -3.11 -35.84 -27.18
C LEU A 340 -4.36 -35.23 -26.55
N ALA A 341 -4.19 -34.40 -25.50
CA ALA A 341 -5.30 -33.65 -24.89
C ALA A 341 -5.96 -32.71 -25.91
N LEU A 342 -5.17 -31.95 -26.68
CA LEU A 342 -5.70 -31.10 -27.76
C LEU A 342 -6.47 -31.89 -28.82
N SER A 343 -5.99 -33.08 -29.17
CA SER A 343 -6.66 -33.96 -30.14
C SER A 343 -8.02 -34.45 -29.60
N ARG A 344 -8.10 -34.81 -28.32
CA ARG A 344 -9.36 -35.20 -27.66
C ARG A 344 -10.38 -34.05 -27.63
N ILE A 345 -9.93 -32.84 -27.29
CA ILE A 345 -10.78 -31.64 -27.28
C ILE A 345 -11.33 -31.35 -28.67
N ALA A 346 -10.50 -31.47 -29.71
CA ALA A 346 -10.93 -31.29 -31.09
C ALA A 346 -12.02 -32.30 -31.49
N ALA A 347 -11.85 -33.58 -31.13
CA ALA A 347 -12.84 -34.63 -31.39
C ALA A 347 -14.17 -34.40 -30.65
N GLU A 348 -14.11 -34.02 -29.37
CA GLU A 348 -15.29 -33.68 -28.57
C GLU A 348 -16.03 -32.46 -29.15
N ARG A 349 -15.29 -31.44 -29.58
CA ARG A 349 -15.87 -30.27 -30.26
C ARG A 349 -16.57 -30.67 -31.57
N ASP A 350 -15.98 -31.56 -32.36
CA ASP A 350 -16.60 -32.07 -33.58
C ASP A 350 -17.86 -32.88 -33.31
N GLU A 351 -17.94 -33.61 -32.20
CA GLU A 351 -19.16 -34.26 -31.73
C GLU A 351 -20.25 -33.24 -31.36
N LEU A 352 -19.91 -32.20 -30.60
CA LEU A 352 -20.86 -31.13 -30.26
C LEU A 352 -21.39 -30.40 -31.50
N VAL A 353 -20.55 -30.21 -32.53
CA VAL A 353 -20.97 -29.67 -33.83
C VAL A 353 -21.91 -30.63 -34.55
N ARG A 354 -21.60 -31.94 -34.59
CA ARG A 354 -22.47 -32.97 -35.20
C ARG A 354 -23.85 -33.01 -34.53
N ASN A 355 -23.88 -32.88 -33.20
CA ASN A 355 -25.10 -32.84 -32.41
C ASN A 355 -25.82 -31.47 -32.45
N LYS A 356 -25.33 -30.51 -33.24
CA LYS A 356 -25.88 -29.15 -33.39
C LYS A 356 -25.98 -28.36 -32.09
N ILE A 357 -25.18 -28.72 -31.08
CA ILE A 357 -25.10 -28.02 -29.79
C ILE A 357 -24.30 -26.72 -29.98
N ILE A 358 -23.23 -26.77 -30.77
CA ILE A 358 -22.39 -25.62 -31.10
C ILE A 358 -22.27 -25.43 -32.61
N ARG A 359 -21.96 -24.20 -33.03
CA ARG A 359 -21.69 -23.89 -34.45
C ARG A 359 -20.25 -24.25 -34.80
N ARG A 360 -20.03 -24.73 -36.03
CA ARG A 360 -18.68 -24.95 -36.56
C ARG A 360 -17.95 -23.61 -36.71
N GLU A 361 -16.81 -23.49 -36.06
CA GLU A 361 -15.94 -22.32 -36.17
C GLU A 361 -14.76 -22.62 -37.10
N LYS A 362 -14.12 -21.55 -37.61
CA LYS A 362 -12.88 -21.70 -38.39
C LYS A 362 -11.74 -22.11 -37.46
N PRO A 363 -10.84 -23.01 -37.88
CA PRO A 363 -9.63 -23.32 -37.12
C PRO A 363 -8.83 -22.05 -36.79
N LEU A 364 -8.27 -21.99 -35.59
CA LEU A 364 -7.35 -20.91 -35.21
C LEU A 364 -6.00 -21.11 -35.92
N ALA A 365 -5.25 -20.02 -36.09
CA ALA A 365 -3.91 -20.09 -36.65
C ALA A 365 -3.00 -20.92 -35.72
N GLY A 366 -2.02 -21.60 -36.31
CA GLY A 366 -0.97 -22.28 -35.54
C GLY A 366 -0.23 -21.31 -34.61
N VAL A 367 0.46 -21.84 -33.61
CA VAL A 367 1.29 -21.05 -32.71
C VAL A 367 2.63 -20.80 -33.40
N ASP A 368 2.95 -19.53 -33.67
CA ASP A 368 4.23 -19.13 -34.24
C ASP A 368 5.29 -19.01 -33.12
N PRO A 369 6.50 -19.57 -33.27
CA PRO A 369 7.59 -19.42 -32.30
C PRO A 369 7.95 -17.96 -31.97
N THR A 370 7.70 -17.02 -32.87
CA THR A 370 7.96 -15.58 -32.66
C THR A 370 6.93 -14.90 -31.74
N GLU A 371 5.76 -15.51 -31.55
CA GLU A 371 4.70 -15.02 -30.65
C GLU A 371 4.90 -15.46 -29.19
N LEU A 372 5.88 -16.33 -28.92
CA LEU A 372 6.04 -16.97 -27.62
C LEU A 372 6.59 -16.00 -26.56
N PRO A 373 5.87 -15.79 -25.44
CA PRO A 373 6.31 -14.82 -24.45
C PRO A 373 7.54 -15.23 -23.63
N PHE A 374 7.76 -16.54 -23.48
CA PHE A 374 8.88 -17.11 -22.73
C PHE A 374 9.10 -18.59 -23.10
N GLU A 375 10.25 -19.13 -22.73
CA GLU A 375 10.58 -20.54 -22.89
C GLU A 375 9.83 -21.41 -21.88
N ILE A 376 9.24 -22.49 -22.38
CA ILE A 376 8.52 -23.50 -21.59
C ILE A 376 9.33 -24.81 -21.56
N PRO A 377 9.08 -25.68 -20.57
CA PRO A 377 9.72 -26.98 -20.54
C PRO A 377 9.48 -27.85 -21.77
N LYS A 378 10.41 -28.77 -22.06
CA LYS A 378 10.35 -29.63 -23.26
C LYS A 378 9.09 -30.49 -23.36
N GLY A 379 8.48 -30.85 -22.23
CA GLY A 379 7.25 -31.64 -22.18
C GLY A 379 5.96 -30.82 -22.39
N TRP A 380 6.07 -29.49 -22.48
CA TRP A 380 4.92 -28.59 -22.57
C TRP A 380 4.71 -28.11 -24.00
N ASN A 381 3.46 -27.77 -24.31
CA ASN A 381 3.10 -27.11 -25.58
C ASN A 381 2.46 -25.76 -25.30
N TRP A 382 2.60 -24.82 -26.24
CA TRP A 382 1.73 -23.64 -26.26
C TRP A 382 0.42 -23.97 -26.95
N ALA A 383 -0.69 -23.50 -26.38
CA ALA A 383 -2.02 -23.66 -26.96
C ALA A 383 -2.78 -22.32 -26.91
N ARG A 384 -3.69 -22.11 -27.86
CA ARG A 384 -4.61 -20.96 -27.79
C ARG A 384 -5.77 -21.29 -26.85
N VAL A 385 -6.27 -20.32 -26.11
CA VAL A 385 -7.41 -20.50 -25.19
C VAL A 385 -8.62 -21.09 -25.93
N GLY A 386 -8.84 -20.70 -27.19
CA GLY A 386 -9.92 -21.23 -28.01
C GLY A 386 -9.76 -22.72 -28.34
N ASP A 387 -8.53 -23.23 -28.50
CA ASP A 387 -8.25 -24.65 -28.77
C ASP A 387 -8.41 -25.52 -27.51
N LEU A 388 -8.26 -24.92 -26.32
CA LEU A 388 -8.54 -25.59 -25.05
C LEU A 388 -10.02 -25.60 -24.67
N SER A 389 -10.83 -24.75 -25.33
CA SER A 389 -12.25 -24.61 -25.06
C SER A 389 -13.11 -25.44 -25.99
N LEU A 390 -14.18 -26.04 -25.45
CA LEU A 390 -15.26 -26.62 -26.26
C LEU A 390 -16.00 -25.51 -27.00
N PHE A 391 -16.29 -24.40 -26.30
CA PHE A 391 -16.81 -23.17 -26.88
C PHE A 391 -16.66 -21.99 -25.90
N THR A 392 -16.82 -20.79 -26.45
CA THR A 392 -16.94 -19.55 -25.66
C THR A 392 -18.24 -18.84 -25.99
N GLN A 393 -18.90 -18.22 -25.02
CA GLN A 393 -20.18 -17.55 -25.24
C GLN A 393 -20.31 -16.27 -24.42
N TYR A 394 -20.89 -15.23 -25.02
CA TYR A 394 -21.22 -13.98 -24.32
C TYR A 394 -22.46 -14.17 -23.46
N GLY A 395 -22.51 -13.44 -22.34
CA GLY A 395 -23.65 -13.45 -21.44
C GLY A 395 -24.84 -12.63 -21.93
N THR A 396 -25.86 -12.56 -21.09
CA THR A 396 -27.14 -11.90 -21.38
C THR A 396 -26.99 -10.37 -21.49
N SER A 397 -27.70 -9.78 -22.45
CA SER A 397 -27.88 -8.31 -22.52
C SER A 397 -29.24 -7.86 -21.98
N GLU A 398 -30.04 -8.80 -21.46
CA GLU A 398 -31.31 -8.50 -20.82
C GLU A 398 -31.09 -7.68 -19.54
N LYS A 399 -31.98 -6.71 -19.29
CA LYS A 399 -31.87 -5.88 -18.08
C LYS A 399 -32.18 -6.74 -16.86
N SER A 400 -31.19 -6.87 -15.98
CA SER A 400 -31.34 -7.55 -14.70
C SER A 400 -31.97 -6.60 -13.66
N HIS A 401 -32.89 -7.11 -12.83
CA HIS A 401 -33.62 -6.35 -11.80
C HIS A 401 -33.31 -6.86 -10.38
N PRO A 402 -33.37 -6.01 -9.34
CA PRO A 402 -33.26 -6.43 -7.95
C PRO A 402 -34.60 -6.99 -7.47
N VAL A 403 -34.91 -8.23 -7.86
CA VAL A 403 -36.19 -8.91 -7.56
C VAL A 403 -35.96 -10.25 -6.88
N ASP A 404 -36.91 -10.68 -6.05
CA ASP A 404 -36.80 -11.95 -5.32
C ASP A 404 -36.95 -13.17 -6.22
N LYS A 405 -37.75 -13.08 -7.30
CA LYS A 405 -38.02 -14.17 -8.23
C LYS A 405 -37.25 -14.00 -9.54
N GLY A 406 -36.60 -15.06 -10.00
CA GLY A 406 -35.84 -15.09 -11.25
C GLY A 406 -34.52 -15.85 -11.13
N VAL A 407 -33.75 -15.86 -12.21
CA VAL A 407 -32.42 -16.47 -12.27
C VAL A 407 -31.36 -15.40 -11.98
N PRO A 408 -30.48 -15.59 -10.97
CA PRO A 408 -29.38 -14.69 -10.67
C PRO A 408 -28.42 -14.50 -11.85
N VAL A 409 -28.01 -13.25 -12.07
CA VAL A 409 -27.06 -12.85 -13.12
C VAL A 409 -25.75 -12.39 -12.49
N LEU A 410 -24.68 -13.10 -12.81
CA LEU A 410 -23.32 -12.75 -12.40
C LEU A 410 -22.74 -11.67 -13.33
N ALA A 411 -22.15 -10.64 -12.72
CA ALA A 411 -21.56 -9.49 -13.40
C ALA A 411 -20.06 -9.36 -13.11
N MET A 412 -19.44 -8.30 -13.65
CA MET A 412 -18.00 -8.05 -13.53
C MET A 412 -17.47 -7.98 -12.09
N GLY A 413 -18.29 -7.55 -11.12
CA GLY A 413 -17.93 -7.47 -9.70
C GLY A 413 -17.98 -8.80 -8.94
N ASN A 414 -18.55 -9.85 -9.54
CA ASN A 414 -18.62 -11.19 -8.95
C ASN A 414 -17.31 -11.96 -9.13
N ILE A 415 -16.39 -11.50 -10.00
CA ILE A 415 -15.08 -12.15 -10.20
C ILE A 415 -14.07 -11.52 -9.25
N GLN A 416 -13.60 -12.29 -8.28
CA GLN A 416 -12.64 -11.86 -7.27
C GLN A 416 -11.59 -12.96 -7.05
N ASP A 417 -10.32 -12.61 -7.16
CA ASP A 417 -9.16 -13.48 -6.90
C ASP A 417 -9.26 -14.89 -7.53
N GLY A 418 -9.64 -14.95 -8.81
CA GLY A 418 -9.76 -16.21 -9.55
C GLY A 418 -11.03 -17.01 -9.23
N ARG A 419 -11.94 -16.49 -8.41
CA ARG A 419 -13.18 -17.15 -8.01
C ARG A 419 -14.40 -16.33 -8.44
N VAL A 420 -15.51 -17.03 -8.64
CA VAL A 420 -16.82 -16.41 -8.83
C VAL A 420 -17.54 -16.42 -7.49
N ILE A 421 -17.85 -15.25 -6.96
CA ILE A 421 -18.53 -15.04 -5.67
C ILE A 421 -19.92 -14.46 -5.94
N TRP A 422 -20.92 -14.90 -5.18
CA TRP A 422 -22.32 -14.48 -5.31
C TRP A 422 -22.93 -14.17 -3.94
N GLY A 423 -24.09 -13.50 -3.95
CA GLY A 423 -24.85 -13.17 -2.74
C GLY A 423 -25.77 -11.96 -2.85
N ASN A 424 -25.51 -11.05 -3.79
CA ASN A 424 -26.32 -9.84 -4.01
C ASN A 424 -26.59 -9.61 -5.52
N ASP A 425 -26.92 -10.70 -6.21
CA ASP A 425 -27.03 -10.69 -7.67
C ASP A 425 -28.40 -10.18 -8.12
N LYS A 426 -28.40 -9.32 -9.14
CA LYS A 426 -29.61 -8.98 -9.87
C LYS A 426 -30.11 -10.20 -10.64
N LYS A 427 -31.40 -10.28 -10.92
CA LYS A 427 -32.01 -11.45 -11.57
C LYS A 427 -32.66 -11.10 -12.90
N ILE A 428 -32.73 -12.08 -13.80
CA ILE A 428 -33.57 -12.03 -15.00
C ILE A 428 -34.78 -12.98 -14.83
N PRO A 429 -35.89 -12.77 -15.54
CA PRO A 429 -37.02 -13.69 -15.53
C PRO A 429 -36.60 -15.11 -15.93
N ALA A 430 -37.09 -16.12 -15.22
CA ALA A 430 -36.83 -17.53 -15.55
C ALA A 430 -37.41 -17.94 -16.93
N THR A 431 -38.32 -17.13 -17.48
CA THR A 431 -38.92 -17.28 -18.80
C THR A 431 -38.10 -16.64 -19.92
N SER A 432 -36.89 -16.14 -19.63
CA SER A 432 -36.02 -15.53 -20.66
C SER A 432 -35.74 -16.54 -21.78
N LYS A 433 -35.85 -16.09 -23.03
CA LYS A 433 -35.59 -16.91 -24.22
C LYS A 433 -34.11 -17.28 -24.38
N GLU A 434 -33.23 -16.60 -23.66
CA GLU A 434 -31.80 -16.89 -23.64
C GLU A 434 -31.47 -18.08 -22.74
N LEU A 435 -32.40 -18.46 -21.86
CA LEU A 435 -32.36 -19.69 -21.06
C LEU A 435 -33.04 -20.82 -21.84
N PRO A 436 -32.54 -22.07 -21.76
CA PRO A 436 -31.49 -22.56 -20.85
C PRO A 436 -30.04 -22.37 -21.35
N ASN A 437 -29.83 -21.84 -22.56
CA ASN A 437 -28.51 -21.85 -23.21
C ASN A 437 -27.42 -21.10 -22.42
N LEU A 438 -27.79 -20.05 -21.69
CA LEU A 438 -26.86 -19.25 -20.88
C LEU A 438 -26.68 -19.75 -19.44
N PHE A 439 -27.30 -20.87 -19.05
CA PHE A 439 -27.07 -21.44 -17.73
C PHE A 439 -25.62 -21.86 -17.52
N LEU A 440 -25.06 -21.45 -16.39
CA LEU A 440 -23.74 -21.87 -15.97
C LEU A 440 -23.75 -23.31 -15.47
N LYS A 441 -22.64 -23.98 -15.77
CA LYS A 441 -22.30 -25.31 -15.28
C LYS A 441 -21.09 -25.21 -14.39
N THR A 442 -21.01 -26.11 -13.42
CA THR A 442 -19.84 -26.28 -12.56
C THR A 442 -18.59 -26.38 -13.43
N PHE A 443 -17.54 -25.66 -13.05
CA PHE A 443 -16.29 -25.50 -13.79
C PHE A 443 -16.32 -24.65 -15.05
N ASP A 444 -17.40 -23.92 -15.34
CA ASP A 444 -17.34 -22.83 -16.31
C ASP A 444 -16.39 -21.73 -15.83
N LEU A 445 -15.51 -21.26 -16.71
CA LEU A 445 -14.68 -20.07 -16.44
C LEU A 445 -15.40 -18.83 -16.97
N LEU A 446 -15.46 -17.78 -16.16
CA LEU A 446 -15.96 -16.47 -16.54
C LEU A 446 -14.79 -15.51 -16.77
N TYR A 447 -14.67 -14.99 -17.99
CA TYR A 447 -13.68 -14.00 -18.39
C TYR A 447 -14.29 -12.60 -18.41
N ASN A 448 -13.66 -11.66 -17.72
CA ASN A 448 -14.10 -10.27 -17.66
C ASN A 448 -13.63 -9.47 -18.88
N ARG A 449 -14.52 -9.25 -19.85
CA ARG A 449 -14.18 -8.53 -21.09
C ARG A 449 -14.27 -7.01 -20.99
N THR A 450 -14.98 -6.46 -20.01
CA THR A 450 -15.19 -5.01 -19.88
C THR A 450 -15.04 -4.57 -18.44
N ASN A 451 -14.02 -3.74 -18.15
CA ASN A 451 -13.80 -3.16 -16.83
C ASN A 451 -12.87 -1.94 -16.93
N SER A 452 -12.33 -1.42 -15.82
CA SER A 452 -11.18 -0.52 -15.84
C SER A 452 -9.96 -1.20 -16.50
N ALA A 453 -9.01 -0.40 -17.00
CA ALA A 453 -7.82 -0.93 -17.67
C ALA A 453 -7.02 -1.89 -16.78
N GLU A 454 -7.04 -1.70 -15.47
CA GLU A 454 -6.34 -2.54 -14.48
C GLU A 454 -7.05 -3.87 -14.18
N LEU A 455 -8.37 -3.91 -14.33
CA LEU A 455 -9.19 -5.04 -13.91
C LEU A 455 -9.75 -5.86 -15.08
N VAL A 456 -9.65 -5.36 -16.31
CA VAL A 456 -10.08 -6.08 -17.52
C VAL A 456 -9.22 -7.34 -17.72
N GLY A 457 -9.86 -8.41 -18.19
CA GLY A 457 -9.24 -9.68 -18.53
C GLY A 457 -9.01 -10.65 -17.37
N LYS A 458 -9.49 -10.33 -16.16
CA LYS A 458 -9.52 -11.29 -15.04
C LYS A 458 -10.45 -12.45 -15.34
N THR A 459 -10.13 -13.62 -14.80
CA THR A 459 -10.98 -14.82 -14.88
C THR A 459 -11.41 -15.28 -13.50
N GLY A 460 -12.57 -15.94 -13.44
CA GLY A 460 -13.03 -16.61 -12.24
C GLY A 460 -13.63 -17.98 -12.57
N LEU A 461 -13.33 -18.97 -11.74
CA LEU A 461 -13.91 -20.31 -11.85
C LEU A 461 -15.27 -20.37 -11.12
N TYR A 462 -16.31 -20.84 -11.81
CA TYR A 462 -17.62 -21.08 -11.23
C TYR A 462 -17.66 -22.46 -10.54
N LEU A 463 -17.90 -22.45 -9.23
CA LEU A 463 -18.01 -23.65 -8.38
C LEU A 463 -19.42 -23.77 -7.75
N GLY A 464 -20.42 -23.12 -8.35
CA GLY A 464 -21.81 -23.22 -7.90
C GLY A 464 -22.56 -24.35 -8.61
N GLU A 465 -23.80 -24.59 -8.18
CA GLU A 465 -24.68 -25.60 -8.78
C GLU A 465 -25.01 -25.30 -10.25
N ASP A 466 -25.18 -26.37 -11.02
CA ASP A 466 -25.57 -26.34 -12.42
C ASP A 466 -26.97 -25.74 -12.62
N ASP A 467 -27.15 -24.96 -13.69
CA ASP A 467 -28.45 -24.41 -14.10
C ASP A 467 -29.15 -23.49 -13.08
N CYS A 468 -28.43 -23.03 -12.05
CA CYS A 468 -28.97 -22.11 -11.07
C CYS A 468 -28.71 -20.63 -11.40
N ARG A 469 -27.73 -20.32 -12.26
CA ARG A 469 -27.26 -18.94 -12.50
C ARG A 469 -26.91 -18.70 -13.96
N THR A 470 -27.01 -17.44 -14.38
CA THR A 470 -26.55 -16.94 -15.67
C THR A 470 -25.55 -15.80 -15.46
N PHE A 471 -25.05 -15.19 -16.53
CA PHE A 471 -23.99 -14.19 -16.51
C PHE A 471 -24.25 -13.06 -17.51
N ALA A 472 -23.81 -11.84 -17.17
CA ALA A 472 -24.03 -10.64 -17.98
C ALA A 472 -23.12 -10.59 -19.21
N SER A 473 -23.50 -9.80 -20.22
CA SER A 473 -22.78 -9.62 -21.49
C SER A 473 -21.39 -8.97 -21.35
N TYR A 474 -21.06 -8.44 -20.17
CA TYR A 474 -19.72 -8.00 -19.78
C TYR A 474 -18.77 -9.15 -19.46
N LEU A 475 -19.28 -10.37 -19.40
CA LEU A 475 -18.52 -11.59 -19.18
C LEU A 475 -18.60 -12.50 -20.41
N ILE A 476 -17.56 -13.30 -20.59
CA ILE A 476 -17.50 -14.39 -21.58
C ILE A 476 -17.33 -15.69 -20.81
N ARG A 477 -18.22 -16.64 -21.02
CA ARG A 477 -18.05 -18.01 -20.53
C ARG A 477 -17.05 -18.74 -21.42
N ILE A 478 -16.17 -19.50 -20.81
CA ILE A 478 -15.29 -20.48 -21.44
C ILE A 478 -15.66 -21.84 -20.83
N ARG A 479 -16.11 -22.79 -21.67
CA ARG A 479 -16.39 -24.16 -21.25
C ARG A 479 -15.29 -25.09 -21.77
N LEU A 480 -14.72 -25.88 -20.88
CA LEU A 480 -13.60 -26.78 -21.17
C LEU A 480 -14.06 -28.24 -21.22
N SER A 481 -13.25 -29.09 -21.86
CA SER A 481 -13.34 -30.54 -21.72
C SER A 481 -12.74 -30.96 -20.38
N SER A 482 -13.58 -31.42 -19.45
CA SER A 482 -13.15 -31.84 -18.11
C SER A 482 -12.18 -33.04 -18.13
N GLN A 483 -12.16 -33.80 -19.21
CA GLN A 483 -11.29 -34.98 -19.37
C GLN A 483 -9.89 -34.66 -19.89
N SER A 484 -9.71 -33.49 -20.50
CA SER A 484 -8.48 -33.16 -21.25
C SER A 484 -7.71 -31.96 -20.69
N THR A 485 -8.41 -31.03 -20.02
CA THR A 485 -7.80 -29.82 -19.47
C THR A 485 -8.35 -29.54 -18.08
N SER A 486 -7.47 -29.24 -17.12
CA SER A 486 -7.90 -28.83 -15.79
C SER A 486 -8.44 -27.39 -15.81
N PRO A 487 -9.72 -27.16 -15.44
CA PRO A 487 -10.28 -25.81 -15.34
C PRO A 487 -9.57 -24.94 -14.31
N TYR A 488 -9.09 -25.57 -13.22
CA TYR A 488 -8.29 -24.91 -12.19
C TYR A 488 -6.97 -24.40 -12.75
N TYR A 489 -6.26 -25.22 -13.55
CA TYR A 489 -5.00 -24.82 -14.16
C TYR A 489 -5.20 -23.67 -15.16
N LEU A 490 -6.22 -23.74 -16.03
CA LEU A 490 -6.46 -22.65 -16.98
C LEU A 490 -6.79 -21.34 -16.27
N ASN A 491 -7.64 -21.39 -15.24
CA ASN A 491 -7.98 -20.20 -14.43
C ASN A 491 -6.75 -19.61 -13.75
N LEU A 492 -5.86 -20.47 -13.22
CA LEU A 492 -4.59 -20.07 -12.65
C LEU A 492 -3.69 -19.40 -13.69
N ALA A 493 -3.53 -20.03 -14.85
CA ALA A 493 -2.65 -19.53 -15.92
C ALA A 493 -3.12 -18.18 -16.46
N MET A 494 -4.44 -17.99 -16.63
CA MET A 494 -5.02 -16.73 -17.10
C MET A 494 -4.99 -15.60 -16.05
N ASN A 495 -4.86 -15.92 -14.76
CA ASN A 495 -4.68 -14.94 -13.69
C ASN A 495 -3.20 -14.66 -13.37
N ALA A 496 -2.26 -15.37 -14.01
CA ALA A 496 -0.84 -15.11 -13.82
C ALA A 496 -0.44 -13.73 -14.38
N PRO A 497 0.44 -12.97 -13.69
CA PRO A 497 0.87 -11.65 -14.16
C PRO A 497 1.42 -11.65 -15.59
N VAL A 498 2.22 -12.66 -15.95
CA VAL A 498 2.77 -12.79 -17.29
C VAL A 498 1.69 -12.91 -18.37
N PHE A 499 0.56 -13.57 -18.08
CA PHE A 499 -0.55 -13.67 -19.04
C PHE A 499 -1.17 -12.30 -19.28
N ARG A 500 -1.33 -11.51 -18.22
CA ARG A 500 -1.83 -10.14 -18.34
C ARG A 500 -0.92 -9.26 -19.19
N ASP A 501 0.37 -9.25 -18.90
CA ASP A 501 1.33 -8.36 -19.56
C ASP A 501 1.51 -8.70 -21.04
N THR A 502 1.44 -9.99 -21.38
CA THR A 502 1.75 -10.47 -22.74
C THR A 502 0.51 -10.67 -23.60
N GLN A 503 -0.63 -11.08 -23.02
CA GLN A 503 -1.84 -11.44 -23.76
C GLN A 503 -2.95 -10.40 -23.62
N ILE A 504 -3.11 -9.77 -22.46
CA ILE A 504 -4.23 -8.84 -22.21
C ILE A 504 -3.85 -7.42 -22.59
N VAL A 505 -2.78 -6.87 -21.99
CA VAL A 505 -2.37 -5.46 -22.12
C VAL A 505 -2.23 -5.01 -23.59
N PRO A 506 -1.57 -5.76 -24.48
CA PRO A 506 -1.42 -5.37 -25.89
C PRO A 506 -2.75 -5.31 -26.65
N LEU A 507 -3.78 -6.00 -26.17
CA LEU A 507 -5.08 -6.15 -26.83
C LEU A 507 -6.17 -5.25 -26.21
N ILE A 508 -5.84 -4.46 -25.17
CA ILE A 508 -6.78 -3.54 -24.53
C ILE A 508 -7.20 -2.45 -25.49
N LYS A 509 -8.51 -2.32 -25.72
CA LYS A 509 -9.12 -1.18 -26.38
C LYS A 509 -9.79 -0.28 -25.36
N LYS A 510 -9.35 0.97 -25.24
CA LYS A 510 -9.93 1.96 -24.32
C LYS A 510 -11.08 2.71 -25.00
N GLN A 511 -12.21 2.84 -24.32
CA GLN A 511 -13.38 3.59 -24.78
C GLN A 511 -14.09 4.21 -23.57
N THR A 512 -14.20 5.54 -23.54
CA THR A 512 -15.04 6.31 -22.60
C THR A 512 -14.88 5.90 -21.12
N GLY A 513 -13.65 5.84 -20.61
CA GLY A 513 -13.35 5.47 -19.22
C GLY A 513 -13.38 3.96 -18.92
N GLN A 514 -13.69 3.11 -19.91
CA GLN A 514 -13.66 1.65 -19.82
C GLN A 514 -12.62 1.05 -20.76
N ALA A 515 -12.15 -0.15 -20.44
CA ALA A 515 -11.27 -0.98 -21.23
C ALA A 515 -12.01 -2.25 -21.67
N ASN A 516 -11.81 -2.65 -22.92
CA ASN A 516 -12.45 -3.83 -23.50
C ASN A 516 -11.42 -4.79 -24.11
N VAL A 517 -11.65 -6.09 -23.92
CA VAL A 517 -10.98 -7.17 -24.65
C VAL A 517 -12.04 -8.13 -25.17
N ASN A 518 -12.17 -8.23 -26.50
CA ASN A 518 -13.26 -8.98 -27.11
C ASN A 518 -13.00 -10.51 -27.11
N GLY A 519 -14.05 -11.29 -27.39
CA GLY A 519 -13.97 -12.75 -27.42
C GLY A 519 -13.08 -13.33 -28.52
N THR A 520 -12.90 -12.61 -29.64
CA THR A 520 -11.96 -13.04 -30.68
C THR A 520 -10.52 -12.94 -30.20
N ALA A 521 -10.17 -11.85 -29.51
CA ALA A 521 -8.88 -11.68 -28.86
C ALA A 521 -8.66 -12.78 -27.82
N LEU A 522 -9.65 -12.99 -26.93
CA LEU A 522 -9.61 -14.05 -25.91
C LEU A 522 -9.26 -15.42 -26.50
N LYS A 523 -9.94 -15.84 -27.57
CA LYS A 523 -9.70 -17.15 -28.20
C LYS A 523 -8.27 -17.31 -28.72
N ASN A 524 -7.64 -16.22 -29.15
CA ASN A 524 -6.30 -16.24 -29.74
C ASN A 524 -5.17 -16.11 -28.70
N MET A 525 -5.48 -15.79 -27.44
CA MET A 525 -4.48 -15.68 -26.38
C MET A 525 -3.77 -17.01 -26.16
N LEU A 526 -2.46 -16.96 -25.94
CA LEU A 526 -1.61 -18.12 -25.73
C LEU A 526 -1.53 -18.46 -24.24
N VAL A 527 -1.63 -19.75 -23.93
CA VAL A 527 -1.40 -20.31 -22.61
C VAL A 527 -0.46 -21.50 -22.69
N PRO A 528 0.46 -21.66 -21.72
CA PRO A 528 1.32 -22.83 -21.65
C PRO A 528 0.50 -24.04 -21.17
N LEU A 529 0.62 -25.16 -21.85
CA LEU A 529 -0.13 -26.39 -21.62
C LEU A 529 0.82 -27.52 -21.18
N PRO A 530 0.90 -27.83 -19.87
CA PRO A 530 1.53 -29.03 -19.34
C PRO A 530 0.69 -30.28 -19.61
N PRO A 531 1.27 -31.48 -19.45
CA PRO A 531 0.51 -32.71 -19.30
C PRO A 531 -0.58 -32.61 -18.23
N LEU A 532 -1.71 -33.31 -18.41
CA LEU A 532 -2.85 -33.21 -17.50
C LEU A 532 -2.50 -33.60 -16.04
N ALA A 533 -1.67 -34.63 -15.87
CA ALA A 533 -1.17 -35.03 -14.56
C ALA A 533 -0.34 -33.91 -13.90
N GLU A 534 0.55 -33.28 -14.67
CA GLU A 534 1.33 -32.12 -14.21
C GLU A 534 0.45 -30.92 -13.89
N GLN A 535 -0.59 -30.63 -14.68
CA GLN A 535 -1.57 -29.57 -14.37
C GLN A 535 -2.16 -29.74 -12.97
N HIS A 536 -2.57 -30.95 -12.59
CA HIS A 536 -3.08 -31.24 -11.25
C HIS A 536 -2.01 -31.06 -10.16
N ARG A 537 -0.78 -31.50 -10.40
CA ARG A 537 0.35 -31.30 -9.47
C ARG A 537 0.64 -29.80 -9.25
N ILE A 538 0.63 -29.01 -10.32
CA ILE A 538 0.82 -27.55 -10.27
C ILE A 538 -0.28 -26.90 -9.43
N VAL A 539 -1.55 -27.20 -9.72
CA VAL A 539 -2.70 -26.64 -8.99
C VAL A 539 -2.60 -26.97 -7.50
N ALA A 540 -2.37 -28.24 -7.15
CA ALA A 540 -2.24 -28.66 -5.76
C ALA A 540 -1.10 -27.92 -5.03
N LYS A 541 0.04 -27.73 -5.70
CA LYS A 541 1.18 -27.00 -5.12
C LYS A 541 0.90 -25.51 -4.95
N VAL A 542 0.23 -24.89 -5.92
CA VAL A 542 -0.16 -23.47 -5.85
C VAL A 542 -1.16 -23.28 -4.72
N ASP A 543 -2.18 -24.13 -4.61
CA ASP A 543 -3.16 -24.05 -3.53
C ASP A 543 -2.50 -24.16 -2.15
N ALA A 544 -1.55 -25.08 -1.98
CA ALA A 544 -0.79 -25.22 -0.73
C ALA A 544 0.01 -23.96 -0.38
N LEU A 545 0.65 -23.32 -1.37
CA LEU A 545 1.42 -22.10 -1.18
C LEU A 545 0.53 -20.88 -0.96
N MET A 546 -0.60 -20.78 -1.66
CA MET A 546 -1.58 -19.72 -1.46
C MET A 546 -2.20 -19.80 -0.07
N ALA A 547 -2.51 -21.01 0.41
CA ALA A 547 -2.97 -21.21 1.78
C ALA A 547 -1.90 -20.83 2.83
N LEU A 548 -0.61 -21.01 2.52
CA LEU A 548 0.48 -20.49 3.37
C LEU A 548 0.47 -18.97 3.39
N CYS A 549 0.34 -18.31 2.23
CA CYS A 549 0.19 -16.85 2.15
C CYS A 549 -1.01 -16.36 2.97
N ASP A 550 -2.17 -17.03 2.89
CA ASP A 550 -3.36 -16.69 3.67
C ASP A 550 -3.09 -16.78 5.18
N ARG A 551 -2.41 -17.84 5.63
CA ARG A 551 -2.03 -18.00 7.05
C ARG A 551 -1.04 -16.93 7.51
N LEU A 552 -0.06 -16.57 6.67
CA LEU A 552 0.89 -15.50 6.99
C LEU A 552 0.18 -14.16 7.12
N GLU A 553 -0.74 -13.85 6.20
CA GLU A 553 -1.55 -12.64 6.23
C GLU A 553 -2.40 -12.54 7.50
N ALA A 554 -3.09 -13.62 7.86
CA ALA A 554 -3.86 -13.71 9.10
C ALA A 554 -2.98 -13.59 10.36
N SER A 555 -1.80 -14.22 10.36
CA SER A 555 -0.86 -14.15 11.49
C SER A 555 -0.31 -12.74 11.68
N LEU A 556 0.02 -12.02 10.60
CA LEU A 556 0.49 -10.64 10.67
C LEU A 556 -0.63 -9.72 11.20
N ALA A 557 -1.85 -9.84 10.67
CA ALA A 557 -2.99 -9.07 11.15
C ALA A 557 -3.30 -9.31 12.64
N THR A 558 -3.19 -10.56 13.09
CA THR A 558 -3.39 -10.93 14.51
C THR A 558 -2.28 -10.39 15.40
N ALA A 559 -1.03 -10.50 14.96
CA ALA A 559 0.12 -9.95 15.68
C ALA A 559 -0.01 -8.42 15.82
N ASP A 560 -0.42 -7.72 14.77
CA ASP A 560 -0.65 -6.28 14.79
C ASP A 560 -1.78 -5.90 15.76
N THR A 561 -2.92 -6.61 15.71
CA THR A 561 -4.04 -6.38 16.63
C THR A 561 -3.65 -6.63 18.10
N THR A 562 -2.92 -7.71 18.35
CA THR A 562 -2.45 -8.08 19.70
C THR A 562 -1.44 -7.05 20.21
N ARG A 563 -0.53 -6.61 19.34
CA ARG A 563 0.47 -5.58 19.64
C ARG A 563 -0.21 -4.26 20.00
N GLN A 564 -1.23 -3.85 19.25
CA GLN A 564 -2.03 -2.65 19.54
C GLN A 564 -2.73 -2.74 20.90
N ARG A 565 -3.39 -3.87 21.21
CA ARG A 565 -4.08 -4.06 22.50
C ARG A 565 -3.13 -4.07 23.70
N LEU A 566 -2.02 -4.82 23.61
CA LEU A 566 -1.01 -4.87 24.67
C LEU A 566 -0.39 -3.50 24.89
N LEU A 567 -0.16 -2.75 23.80
CA LEU A 567 0.32 -1.39 23.86
C LEU A 567 -0.67 -0.47 24.58
N THR A 568 -1.96 -0.49 24.20
CA THR A 568 -3.00 0.29 24.91
C THR A 568 -3.05 -0.05 26.39
N ALA A 569 -2.91 -1.33 26.77
CA ALA A 569 -2.90 -1.76 28.17
C ALA A 569 -1.66 -1.27 28.93
N LEU A 570 -0.45 -1.42 28.37
CA LEU A 570 0.79 -0.91 28.97
C LEU A 570 0.77 0.61 29.12
N LEU A 571 0.16 1.32 28.18
CA LEU A 571 0.02 2.78 28.24
C LEU A 571 -0.98 3.20 29.31
N HIS A 572 -2.11 2.48 29.45
CA HIS A 572 -3.05 2.71 30.54
C HIS A 572 -2.36 2.54 31.89
N GLU A 573 -1.60 1.46 32.09
CA GLU A 573 -0.83 1.20 33.30
C GLU A 573 0.25 2.27 33.56
N ALA A 574 0.96 2.73 32.53
CA ALA A 574 2.00 3.75 32.67
C ALA A 574 1.45 5.17 32.92
N LEU A 575 0.20 5.45 32.53
CA LEU A 575 -0.47 6.75 32.66
C LEU A 575 -1.41 6.82 33.86
N GLU A 576 -1.72 5.70 34.51
CA GLU A 576 -2.41 5.73 35.80
C GLU A 576 -1.52 6.45 36.84
N PRO A 577 -2.07 7.44 37.58
CA PRO A 577 -1.34 8.01 38.70
C PRO A 577 -1.05 6.86 39.66
N ALA A 578 0.22 6.74 40.08
CA ALA A 578 0.59 5.77 41.11
C ALA A 578 -0.34 6.03 42.31
N ALA A 579 -1.34 5.16 42.49
CA ALA A 579 -2.13 5.15 43.70
C ALA A 579 -1.11 5.03 44.82
N GLU A 580 -1.11 6.00 45.73
CA GLU A 580 -0.32 5.94 46.94
C GLU A 580 -0.60 4.57 47.55
N LEU A 581 0.42 3.71 47.49
CA LEU A 581 0.52 2.58 48.39
C LEU A 581 0.65 3.21 49.77
N GLU A 582 -0.49 3.52 50.38
CA GLU A 582 -0.61 3.74 51.81
C GLU A 582 -0.08 2.49 52.48
N ILE A 583 1.20 2.54 52.85
CA ILE A 583 1.77 1.64 53.85
C ILE A 583 1.13 2.10 55.16
N ALA A 584 0.07 1.41 55.56
CA ALA A 584 -0.50 1.49 56.90
C ALA A 584 0.41 0.81 57.94
#